data_AF-A0A7J4PH92-F1
#
_entry.id   AF-A0A7J4PH92-F1
#
_cell.length_a   1.000
_cell.length_b   1.000
_cell.length_c   1.000
_cell.angle_alpha   90.00
_cell.angle_beta   90.00
_cell.angle_gamma   90.00
#
_symmetry.space_group_name_H-M   'P 1'
#
loop_
_entity.id
_entity.type
_entity.pdbx_description
1 polymer ?
#
loop_
_entity_poly.entity_id
_entity_poly.type
_entity_poly.pdbx_seq_one_letter_code
_entity_poly.pdbx_strand_id
1 'polypeptide(L)'
;MEYLFSIDYGSDAERKRIDYTVERWSDRAQVKKPRGAVLLFKGPDVDEFIEDLYSRLDIDAGKVEIFRIEPYEPSVEKQSRKLVYESPERFEAIQSFLNYLMSKLGASFEYSTESASYYTAYTKKGQAELEIRWIGCACGEEDEFGEGRVLRFVISVEGYGNVVDFIADKLDEEMRIFLR
;
A
#
# COMPACT_ATOMS: atom_id res chain seq x y z
N MET A 1 -14.18 10.92 20.52
CA MET A 1 -14.16 11.64 19.23
C MET A 1 -14.62 10.64 18.18
N GLU A 2 -15.49 11.07 17.27
CA GLU A 2 -16.02 10.24 16.18
C GLU A 2 -15.43 10.71 14.85
N TYR A 3 -15.18 9.77 13.95
CA TYR A 3 -14.61 10.05 12.63
C TYR A 3 -15.51 9.46 11.55
N LEU A 4 -15.82 10.24 10.52
CA LEU A 4 -16.53 9.79 9.34
C LEU A 4 -15.53 9.57 8.21
N PHE A 5 -15.42 8.32 7.74
CA PHE A 5 -14.58 7.97 6.60
C PHE A 5 -15.43 7.86 5.33
N SER A 6 -15.14 8.71 4.34
CA SER A 6 -15.63 8.52 2.96
C SER A 6 -14.52 7.86 2.16
N ILE A 7 -14.78 6.66 1.63
CA ILE A 7 -13.78 5.85 0.93
C ILE A 7 -14.31 5.54 -0.46
N ASP A 8 -13.65 6.08 -1.48
CA ASP A 8 -13.84 5.67 -2.85
C ASP A 8 -13.01 4.40 -3.10
N TYR A 9 -13.62 3.37 -3.67
CA TYR A 9 -12.95 2.11 -3.99
C TYR A 9 -13.31 1.67 -5.40
N GLY A 10 -12.30 1.25 -6.17
CA GLY A 10 -12.45 0.94 -7.59
C GLY A 10 -12.82 -0.51 -7.90
N SER A 11 -12.79 -1.39 -6.90
CA SER A 11 -13.03 -2.83 -7.12
C SER A 11 -13.66 -3.55 -5.93
N ASP A 12 -14.33 -4.68 -6.19
CA ASP A 12 -14.86 -5.56 -5.14
C ASP A 12 -13.75 -6.13 -4.25
N ALA A 13 -12.57 -6.39 -4.83
CA ALA A 13 -11.40 -6.84 -4.08
C ALA A 13 -10.89 -5.77 -3.09
N GLU A 14 -10.91 -4.49 -3.48
CA GLU A 14 -10.60 -3.38 -2.58
C GLU A 14 -11.65 -3.23 -1.48
N ARG A 15 -12.94 -3.26 -1.85
CA ARG A 15 -14.05 -3.25 -0.88
C ARG A 15 -13.90 -4.33 0.19
N LYS A 16 -13.61 -5.58 -0.21
CA LYS A 16 -13.39 -6.69 0.73
C LYS A 16 -12.22 -6.47 1.68
N ARG A 17 -11.16 -5.77 1.24
CA ARG A 17 -10.00 -5.44 2.09
C ARG A 17 -10.33 -4.34 3.11
N ILE A 18 -11.16 -3.37 2.72
CA ILE A 18 -11.72 -2.36 3.64
C ILE A 18 -12.59 -3.06 4.68
N ASP A 19 -13.49 -3.95 4.26
CA ASP A 19 -14.37 -4.74 5.14
C ASP A 19 -13.55 -5.54 6.15
N TYR A 20 -12.52 -6.25 5.69
CA TYR A 20 -11.61 -7.01 6.56
C TYR A 20 -10.85 -6.12 7.57
N THR A 21 -10.52 -4.89 7.18
CA THR A 21 -9.89 -3.93 8.11
C THR A 21 -10.86 -3.51 9.20
N VAL A 22 -12.11 -3.20 8.84
CA VAL A 22 -13.18 -2.88 9.80
C VAL A 22 -13.39 -4.03 10.79
N GLU A 23 -13.51 -5.26 10.30
CA GLU A 23 -13.67 -6.46 11.15
C GLU A 23 -12.52 -6.62 12.14
N ARG A 24 -11.26 -6.47 11.69
CA ARG A 24 -10.07 -6.59 12.55
C ARG A 24 -10.01 -5.55 13.66
N TRP A 25 -10.60 -4.38 13.44
CA TRP A 25 -10.64 -3.29 14.41
C TRP A 25 -11.88 -3.32 15.31
N SER A 26 -12.87 -4.16 15.01
CA SER A 26 -14.13 -4.23 15.77
C SER A 26 -13.95 -4.60 17.25
N ASP A 27 -12.90 -5.36 17.59
CA ASP A 27 -12.54 -5.68 18.98
C ASP A 27 -11.88 -4.51 19.73
N ARG A 28 -11.37 -3.50 19.01
CA ARG A 28 -10.55 -2.40 19.56
C ARG A 28 -11.25 -1.05 19.49
N ALA A 29 -12.21 -0.90 18.58
CA ALA A 29 -12.94 0.33 18.34
C ALA A 29 -14.35 0.01 17.83
N GLN A 30 -15.30 0.87 18.18
CA GLN A 30 -16.66 0.77 17.64
C GLN A 30 -16.68 1.35 16.22
N VAL A 31 -16.52 0.49 15.22
CA VAL A 31 -16.61 0.87 13.80
C VAL A 31 -18.02 0.56 13.28
N LYS A 32 -18.85 1.60 13.12
CA LYS A 32 -20.22 1.48 12.56
C LYS A 32 -20.19 1.90 11.10
N LYS A 33 -20.80 1.10 10.22
CA LYS A 33 -21.19 1.53 8.87
C LYS A 33 -22.59 2.11 8.95
N PRO A 34 -22.79 3.42 8.71
CA PRO A 34 -24.12 4.01 8.66
C PRO A 34 -25.00 3.26 7.66
N ARG A 35 -26.24 2.98 8.05
CA ARG A 35 -27.23 2.33 7.18
C ARG A 35 -28.15 3.40 6.59
N GLY A 36 -28.59 3.20 5.36
CA GLY A 36 -29.45 4.16 4.66
C GLY A 36 -28.64 5.18 3.85
N ALA A 37 -29.22 6.37 3.65
CA ALA A 37 -28.58 7.44 2.90
C ALA A 37 -27.62 8.22 3.82
N VAL A 38 -26.36 8.37 3.38
CA VAL A 38 -25.39 9.27 4.00
C VAL A 38 -25.26 10.49 3.08
N LEU A 39 -25.56 11.67 3.61
CA LEU A 39 -25.56 12.92 2.85
C LEU A 39 -24.48 13.85 3.39
N LEU A 40 -23.70 14.44 2.49
CA LEU A 40 -22.78 15.52 2.81
C LEU A 40 -23.41 16.83 2.34
N PHE A 41 -23.85 17.67 3.29
CA PHE A 41 -24.39 18.99 2.98
C PHE A 41 -23.27 20.05 3.02
N LYS A 42 -23.16 20.84 1.95
CA LYS A 42 -22.26 22.00 1.87
C LYS A 42 -23.04 23.18 1.29
N GLY A 43 -23.38 24.13 2.14
CA GLY A 43 -24.14 25.32 1.76
C GLY A 43 -24.45 26.19 2.96
N PRO A 44 -24.99 27.40 2.74
CA PRO A 44 -25.62 28.17 3.80
C PRO A 44 -26.91 27.45 4.29
N ASP A 45 -27.37 27.81 5.49
CA ASP A 45 -28.72 27.48 5.99
C ASP A 45 -29.03 25.98 6.11
N VAL A 46 -28.16 25.24 6.80
CA VAL A 46 -28.36 23.81 7.10
C VAL A 46 -29.69 23.54 7.83
N ASP A 47 -30.17 24.50 8.63
CA ASP A 47 -31.40 24.35 9.40
C ASP A 47 -32.64 24.26 8.49
N GLU A 48 -32.71 25.04 7.41
CA GLU A 48 -33.81 24.96 6.42
C GLU A 48 -33.83 23.59 5.73
N PHE A 49 -32.65 23.07 5.39
CA PHE A 49 -32.53 21.73 4.81
C PHE A 49 -32.98 20.65 5.80
N ILE A 50 -32.62 20.78 7.08
CA ILE A 50 -33.02 19.85 8.14
C ILE A 50 -34.54 19.88 8.31
N GLU A 51 -35.17 21.06 8.34
CA GLU A 51 -36.62 21.20 8.43
C GLU A 51 -37.34 20.55 7.23
N ASP A 52 -36.90 20.84 6.01
CA ASP A 52 -37.46 20.22 4.79
C ASP A 52 -37.27 18.70 4.82
N LEU A 53 -36.12 18.20 5.27
CA LEU A 53 -35.86 16.77 5.42
C LEU A 53 -36.83 16.11 6.41
N TYR A 54 -36.96 16.65 7.63
CA TYR A 54 -37.86 16.09 8.64
C TYR A 54 -39.33 16.16 8.20
N SER A 55 -39.73 17.17 7.42
CA SER A 55 -41.10 17.28 6.89
C SER A 55 -41.51 16.13 5.96
N ARG A 56 -40.53 15.42 5.37
CA ARG A 56 -40.73 14.33 4.41
C ARG A 56 -40.58 12.94 5.00
N LEU A 57 -40.06 12.82 6.22
CA LEU A 57 -39.87 11.55 6.90
C LEU A 57 -41.11 11.20 7.71
N ASP A 58 -41.43 9.89 7.78
CA ASP A 58 -42.42 9.41 8.76
C ASP A 58 -42.00 9.87 10.16
N ILE A 59 -43.00 10.17 11.02
CA ILE A 59 -42.95 10.89 12.32
C ILE A 59 -42.10 10.20 13.41
N ASP A 60 -40.90 9.77 13.08
CA ASP A 60 -39.92 9.18 13.96
C ASP A 60 -38.58 9.90 13.74
N ALA A 61 -38.40 10.96 14.52
CA ALA A 61 -37.18 11.77 14.52
C ALA A 61 -35.93 10.96 14.92
N GLY A 62 -36.09 9.75 15.49
CA GLY A 62 -34.99 8.86 15.83
C GLY A 62 -34.26 8.26 14.61
N LYS A 63 -34.75 8.50 13.38
CA LYS A 63 -34.17 7.98 12.14
C LYS A 63 -33.03 8.82 11.55
N VAL A 64 -32.81 10.05 12.05
CA VAL A 64 -31.83 10.98 11.48
C VAL A 64 -30.71 11.24 12.48
N GLU A 65 -29.48 10.88 12.12
CA GLU A 65 -28.26 11.23 12.85
C GLU A 65 -27.56 12.38 12.10
N ILE A 66 -27.40 13.54 12.75
CA ILE A 66 -26.75 14.72 12.16
C ILE A 66 -25.39 14.92 12.80
N PHE A 67 -24.35 14.94 11.97
CA PHE A 67 -22.97 15.17 12.40
C PHE A 67 -22.45 16.47 11.78
N ARG A 68 -21.90 17.35 12.63
CA ARG A 68 -21.07 18.46 12.16
C ARG A 68 -19.64 17.92 12.00
N ILE A 69 -19.16 17.89 10.77
CA ILE A 69 -17.82 17.40 10.45
C ILE A 69 -16.87 18.56 10.20
N GLU A 70 -15.61 18.39 10.60
CA GLU A 70 -14.51 19.27 10.27
C GLU A 70 -13.43 18.46 9.55
N PRO A 71 -12.73 19.01 8.55
CA PRO A 71 -11.64 18.30 7.89
C PRO A 71 -10.61 17.85 8.92
N TYR A 72 -10.27 16.57 8.88
CA TYR A 72 -9.22 15.99 9.69
C TYR A 72 -8.15 15.42 8.76
N GLU A 73 -6.96 16.01 8.81
CA GLU A 73 -5.81 15.63 7.98
C GLU A 73 -4.73 15.00 8.87
N PRO A 74 -4.83 13.68 9.15
CA PRO A 74 -3.79 12.99 9.89
C PRO A 74 -2.52 12.88 9.04
N SER A 75 -1.35 13.00 9.67
CA SER A 75 -0.05 12.75 9.03
C SER A 75 0.17 11.25 8.86
N VAL A 76 -0.47 10.65 7.85
CA VAL A 76 -0.23 9.26 7.45
C VAL A 76 0.68 9.27 6.24
N GLU A 77 1.96 8.98 6.45
CA GLU A 77 2.96 8.97 5.39
C GLU A 77 3.21 7.55 4.87
N LYS A 78 3.40 7.44 3.56
CA LYS A 78 3.90 6.22 2.93
C LYS A 78 5.33 6.00 3.40
N GLN A 79 5.59 4.82 3.95
CA GLN A 79 6.93 4.41 4.33
C GLN A 79 7.66 3.86 3.09
N SER A 80 8.97 4.09 3.01
CA SER A 80 9.82 3.59 1.92
C SER A 80 11.11 3.03 2.52
N ARG A 81 11.47 1.81 2.12
CA ARG A 81 12.77 1.20 2.43
C ARG A 81 13.48 0.84 1.15
N LYS A 82 14.77 1.15 1.09
CA LYS A 82 15.66 0.83 -0.03
C LYS A 82 16.72 -0.15 0.43
N LEU A 83 16.82 -1.27 -0.30
CA LEU A 83 17.81 -2.30 -0.11
C LEU A 83 18.77 -2.24 -1.29
N VAL A 84 20.05 -2.00 -1.04
CA VAL A 84 21.07 -1.85 -2.08
C VAL A 84 21.97 -3.07 -2.05
N TYR A 85 22.18 -3.68 -3.21
CA TYR A 85 23.00 -4.88 -3.35
C TYR A 85 24.05 -4.71 -4.44
N GLU A 86 25.18 -5.34 -4.20
CA GLU A 86 26.29 -5.51 -5.13
C GLU A 86 26.66 -6.98 -5.15
N SER A 87 26.84 -7.56 -6.33
CA SER A 87 27.12 -8.98 -6.48
C SER A 87 27.99 -9.28 -7.69
N PRO A 88 28.96 -10.21 -7.59
CA PRO A 88 29.71 -10.70 -8.74
C PRO A 88 28.90 -11.70 -9.60
N GLU A 89 27.71 -12.11 -9.15
CA GLU A 89 26.87 -13.05 -9.87
C GLU A 89 26.35 -12.49 -11.19
N ARG A 90 26.04 -13.39 -12.12
CA ARG A 90 25.47 -13.02 -13.41
C ARG A 90 24.06 -12.46 -13.24
N PHE A 91 23.71 -11.51 -14.10
CA PHE A 91 22.39 -10.89 -14.14
C PHE A 91 21.25 -11.93 -14.18
N GLU A 92 21.39 -12.98 -14.99
CA GLU A 92 20.37 -14.02 -15.13
C GLU A 92 20.13 -14.77 -13.82
N ALA A 93 21.18 -15.05 -13.04
CA ALA A 93 21.08 -15.75 -11.77
C ALA A 93 20.33 -14.91 -10.73
N ILE A 94 20.69 -13.62 -10.61
CA ILE A 94 20.02 -12.69 -9.69
C ILE A 94 18.58 -12.45 -10.14
N GLN A 95 18.34 -12.24 -11.43
CA GLN A 95 16.99 -12.05 -11.96
C GLN A 95 16.09 -13.27 -11.70
N SER A 96 16.60 -14.49 -11.93
CA SER A 96 15.87 -15.73 -11.63
C SER A 96 15.55 -15.85 -10.13
N PHE A 97 16.50 -15.51 -9.26
CA PHE A 97 16.28 -15.54 -7.81
C PHE A 97 15.27 -14.48 -7.36
N LEU A 98 15.35 -13.26 -7.88
CA LEU A 98 14.38 -12.20 -7.58
C LEU A 98 12.98 -12.57 -8.05
N ASN A 99 12.84 -13.17 -9.24
CA ASN A 99 11.55 -13.69 -9.72
C ASN A 99 10.98 -14.76 -8.77
N TYR A 100 11.84 -15.66 -8.27
CA TYR A 100 11.46 -16.62 -7.23
C TYR A 100 10.99 -15.91 -5.95
N LEU A 101 11.70 -14.89 -5.47
CA LEU A 101 11.30 -14.13 -4.28
C LEU A 101 9.97 -13.41 -4.49
N MET A 102 9.75 -12.77 -5.64
CA MET A 102 8.47 -12.12 -5.97
C MET A 102 7.32 -13.14 -5.95
N SER A 103 7.53 -14.31 -6.55
CA SER A 103 6.54 -15.40 -6.51
C SER A 103 6.29 -15.91 -5.08
N LYS A 104 7.35 -16.10 -4.29
CA LYS A 104 7.28 -16.52 -2.87
C LYS A 104 6.54 -15.50 -2.00
N LEU A 105 6.64 -14.21 -2.32
CA LEU A 105 5.93 -13.12 -1.65
C LEU A 105 4.48 -12.96 -2.12
N GLY A 106 4.07 -13.66 -3.18
CA GLY A 106 2.77 -13.46 -3.81
C GLY A 106 2.66 -12.09 -4.47
N ALA A 107 3.78 -11.53 -4.94
CA ALA A 107 3.82 -10.26 -5.63
C ALA A 107 3.38 -10.44 -7.09
N SER A 108 2.44 -9.60 -7.53
CA SER A 108 1.99 -9.52 -8.92
C SER A 108 2.88 -8.56 -9.69
N PHE A 109 3.34 -8.97 -10.86
CA PHE A 109 4.03 -8.08 -11.79
C PHE A 109 3.05 -7.08 -12.39
N GLU A 110 3.41 -5.80 -12.39
CA GLU A 110 2.60 -4.73 -12.97
C GLU A 110 3.14 -4.35 -14.35
N TYR A 111 4.39 -3.90 -14.40
CA TYR A 111 5.07 -3.49 -15.63
C TYR A 111 6.59 -3.43 -15.41
N SER A 112 7.33 -3.27 -16.50
CA SER A 112 8.78 -3.04 -16.48
C SER A 112 9.15 -1.90 -17.42
N THR A 113 10.26 -1.26 -17.10
CA THR A 113 10.99 -0.30 -17.93
C THR A 113 12.31 -0.93 -18.35
N GLU A 114 13.15 -0.21 -19.10
CA GLU A 114 14.47 -0.74 -19.51
C GLU A 114 15.38 -1.10 -18.34
N SER A 115 15.26 -0.42 -17.19
CA SER A 115 16.15 -0.59 -16.04
C SER A 115 15.44 -0.96 -14.74
N ALA A 116 14.11 -1.06 -14.72
CA ALA A 116 13.37 -1.36 -13.51
C ALA A 116 12.12 -2.21 -13.74
N SER A 117 11.81 -3.09 -12.79
CA SER A 117 10.60 -3.91 -12.75
C SER A 117 9.75 -3.55 -11.54
N TYR A 118 8.43 -3.45 -11.73
CA TYR A 118 7.47 -3.01 -10.73
C TYR A 118 6.48 -4.13 -10.38
N TYR A 119 6.25 -4.31 -9.09
CA TYR A 119 5.37 -5.35 -8.56
C TYR A 119 4.50 -4.80 -7.43
N THR A 120 3.34 -5.43 -7.21
CA THR A 120 2.47 -5.18 -6.06
C THR A 120 2.34 -6.44 -5.23
N ALA A 121 2.62 -6.35 -3.93
CA ALA A 121 2.46 -7.46 -3.00
C ALA A 121 1.28 -7.23 -2.05
N TYR A 122 0.42 -8.24 -1.94
CA TYR A 122 -0.69 -8.26 -1.00
C TYR A 122 -0.43 -9.25 0.13
N THR A 123 -0.30 -8.73 1.34
CA THR A 123 -0.04 -9.55 2.53
C THR A 123 -1.16 -9.38 3.56
N LYS A 124 -1.18 -10.25 4.56
CA LYS A 124 -2.04 -10.08 5.74
C LYS A 124 -1.73 -8.79 6.53
N LYS A 125 -0.55 -8.19 6.32
CA LYS A 125 -0.09 -6.96 6.99
C LYS A 125 -0.45 -5.69 6.22
N GLY A 126 -0.78 -5.80 4.93
CA GLY A 126 -1.09 -4.66 4.07
C GLY A 126 -0.65 -4.90 2.63
N GLN A 127 -0.72 -3.83 1.84
CA GLN A 127 -0.23 -3.75 0.46
C GLN A 127 1.10 -3.01 0.42
N ALA A 128 2.04 -3.50 -0.39
CA ALA A 128 3.25 -2.77 -0.73
C ALA A 128 3.50 -2.77 -2.24
N GLU A 129 4.09 -1.69 -2.72
CA GLU A 129 4.68 -1.57 -4.04
C GLU A 129 6.17 -1.90 -3.94
N LEU A 130 6.66 -2.61 -4.94
CA LEU A 130 8.02 -3.10 -5.04
C LEU A 130 8.61 -2.62 -6.35
N GLU A 131 9.79 -2.02 -6.28
CA GLU A 131 10.58 -1.65 -7.45
C GLU A 131 11.93 -2.35 -7.37
N ILE A 132 12.31 -3.06 -8.42
CA ILE A 132 13.66 -3.60 -8.60
C ILE A 132 14.32 -2.77 -9.69
N ARG A 133 15.33 -1.97 -9.35
CA ARG A 133 16.06 -1.11 -10.29
C ARG A 133 17.51 -1.55 -10.45
N TRP A 134 17.92 -1.78 -11.69
CA TRP A 134 19.30 -2.05 -12.07
C TRP A 134 20.05 -0.73 -12.27
N ILE A 135 21.13 -0.52 -11.52
CA ILE A 135 21.94 0.72 -11.60
C ILE A 135 23.04 0.60 -12.68
N GLY A 136 23.43 -0.62 -13.03
CA GLY A 136 24.47 -0.91 -14.02
C GLY A 136 25.57 -1.82 -13.46
N CYS A 137 26.54 -2.17 -14.30
CA CYS A 137 27.78 -2.81 -13.86
C CYS A 137 28.79 -1.72 -13.50
N ALA A 138 29.32 -1.75 -12.28
CA ALA A 138 30.53 -0.98 -12.00
C ALA A 138 31.69 -1.72 -12.67
N CYS A 139 32.10 -1.27 -13.85
CA CYS A 139 33.36 -1.67 -14.44
C CYS A 139 34.45 -0.88 -13.72
N GLY A 140 35.35 -1.55 -13.00
CA GLY A 140 36.69 -1.00 -12.83
C GLY A 140 37.28 -0.83 -14.23
N GLU A 141 37.85 0.34 -14.50
CA GLU A 141 38.56 0.59 -15.76
C GLU A 141 39.70 -0.43 -15.90
N GLU A 142 39.69 -1.13 -17.04
CA GLU A 142 40.77 -1.95 -17.60
C GLU A 142 41.27 -3.13 -16.76
N ASP A 143 40.75 -4.33 -17.03
CA ASP A 143 41.56 -5.55 -16.92
C ASP A 143 41.25 -6.48 -18.11
N GLU A 144 42.27 -6.79 -18.88
CA GLU A 144 42.29 -7.67 -20.07
C GLU A 144 41.97 -9.15 -19.77
N PHE A 145 41.44 -9.48 -18.59
CA PHE A 145 41.00 -10.82 -18.22
C PHE A 145 39.68 -10.75 -17.45
N GLY A 146 38.56 -10.84 -18.18
CA GLY A 146 37.26 -11.47 -17.86
C GLY A 146 36.69 -11.60 -16.44
N GLU A 147 37.20 -10.95 -15.40
CA GLU A 147 36.78 -11.11 -14.01
C GLU A 147 36.60 -9.72 -13.37
N GLY A 148 35.36 -9.31 -13.10
CA GLY A 148 35.15 -8.05 -12.36
C GLY A 148 33.87 -7.27 -12.64
N ARG A 149 32.88 -7.82 -13.35
CA ARG A 149 31.57 -7.14 -13.46
C ARG A 149 30.78 -7.36 -12.17
N VAL A 150 30.84 -6.38 -11.28
CA VAL A 150 29.96 -6.33 -10.10
C VAL A 150 28.63 -5.70 -10.53
N LEU A 151 27.57 -6.49 -10.46
CA LEU A 151 26.21 -6.05 -10.73
C LEU A 151 25.67 -5.29 -9.53
N ARG A 152 25.11 -4.10 -9.78
CA ARG A 152 24.49 -3.28 -8.74
C ARG A 152 23.00 -3.07 -9.00
N PHE A 153 22.19 -3.28 -7.98
CA PHE A 153 20.75 -3.07 -8.04
C PHE A 153 20.17 -2.63 -6.70
N VAL A 154 18.96 -2.08 -6.76
CA VAL A 154 18.21 -1.60 -5.61
C VAL A 154 16.83 -2.22 -5.63
N ILE A 155 16.38 -2.67 -4.47
CA ILE A 155 14.99 -3.04 -4.24
C ILE A 155 14.38 -1.96 -3.35
N SER A 156 13.39 -1.23 -3.87
CA SER A 156 12.58 -0.29 -3.10
C SER A 156 11.27 -0.95 -2.70
N VAL A 157 10.89 -0.84 -1.43
CA VAL A 157 9.61 -1.29 -0.90
C VAL A 157 8.87 -0.08 -0.37
N GLU A 158 7.65 0.17 -0.83
CA GLU A 158 6.84 1.29 -0.39
C GLU A 158 5.43 0.87 -0.01
N GLY A 159 4.85 1.50 1.00
CA GLY A 159 3.49 1.17 1.45
C GLY A 159 3.13 1.85 2.75
N TYR A 160 1.99 1.44 3.33
CA TYR A 160 1.49 2.01 4.58
C TYR A 160 1.58 1.00 5.73
N GLY A 161 2.08 1.48 6.87
CA GLY A 161 2.27 0.68 8.07
C GLY A 161 3.29 -0.44 7.91
N ASN A 162 3.20 -1.44 8.78
CA ASN A 162 4.27 -2.43 9.00
C ASN A 162 4.49 -3.42 7.84
N VAL A 163 3.77 -3.30 6.72
CA VAL A 163 3.98 -4.14 5.53
C VAL A 163 5.33 -3.86 4.88
N VAL A 164 5.82 -2.61 4.96
CA VAL A 164 7.08 -2.20 4.34
C VAL A 164 8.25 -2.91 4.99
N ASP A 165 8.38 -2.81 6.32
CA ASP A 165 9.43 -3.52 7.07
C ASP A 165 9.29 -5.03 6.92
N PHE A 166 8.07 -5.56 7.02
CA PHE A 166 7.83 -7.00 6.89
C PHE A 166 8.33 -7.58 5.57
N ILE A 167 8.15 -6.87 4.45
CA ILE A 167 8.62 -7.32 3.14
C ILE A 167 10.11 -7.04 2.98
N ALA A 168 10.58 -5.85 3.36
CA ALA A 168 11.97 -5.45 3.23
C ALA A 168 12.91 -6.39 4.02
N ASP A 169 12.57 -6.71 5.27
CA ASP A 169 13.39 -7.59 6.11
C ASP A 169 13.45 -9.01 5.54
N LYS A 170 12.33 -9.51 5.02
CA LYS A 170 12.27 -10.83 4.36
C LYS A 170 13.13 -10.88 3.10
N LEU A 171 13.10 -9.82 2.30
CA LEU A 171 13.92 -9.71 1.09
C LEU A 171 15.40 -9.63 1.46
N ASP A 172 15.77 -8.78 2.43
CA ASP A 172 17.16 -8.62 2.89
C ASP A 172 17.73 -9.92 3.45
N GLU A 173 16.95 -10.67 4.24
CA GLU A 173 17.36 -11.97 4.77
C GLU A 173 17.67 -12.97 3.64
N GLU A 174 16.74 -13.15 2.70
CA GLU A 174 16.90 -14.12 1.60
C GLU A 174 18.00 -13.70 0.63
N MET A 175 18.12 -12.40 0.32
CA MET A 175 19.17 -11.87 -0.55
C MET A 175 20.55 -12.06 0.07
N ARG A 176 20.72 -11.81 1.38
CA ARG A 176 22.00 -12.04 2.05
C ARG A 176 22.40 -13.51 2.09
N ILE A 177 21.43 -14.41 2.18
CA ILE A 177 21.70 -15.86 2.12
C ILE A 177 22.15 -16.25 0.71
N PHE A 178 21.52 -15.70 -0.32
CA PHE A 178 21.85 -16.00 -1.72
C PHE A 178 23.20 -15.42 -2.17
N LEU A 179 23.55 -14.22 -1.71
CA LEU A 179 24.76 -13.49 -2.10
C LEU A 179 26.02 -13.87 -1.30
N ARG A 180 25.91 -14.85 -0.39
CA ARG A 180 27.01 -15.31 0.46
C ARG A 180 27.78 -16.45 -0.19
#